data_AF-A0A1Y2EAE5-F1
#
_entry.id   AF-A0A1Y2EAE5-F1
#
_cell.length_a   1.000
_cell.length_b   1.000
_cell.length_c   1.000
_cell.angle_alpha   90.00
_cell.angle_beta   90.00
_cell.angle_gamma   90.00
#
_symmetry.space_group_name_H-M   'P 1'
#
loop_
_entity.id
_entity.type
_entity.pdbx_description
1 polymer ?
#
loop_
_entity_poly.entity_id
_entity_poly.type
_entity_poly.pdbx_seq_one_letter_code
_entity_poly.pdbx_strand_id
1 'polypeptide(L)'
;MHIIATLLAGMASLTEAADYIKTCKELHLTTYEAPLRLSALCYDNLRWLMCTELDLNMCYVNHNHILRPLLNGGFEASCHDCKLTGTVMGCDCGGGWTEVDTTLKKGFKE
;
A
#
# COMPACT_ATOMS: atom_id res chain seq x y z
N MET A 1 -32.28 43.98 -10.89
CA MET A 1 -32.42 42.52 -10.67
C MET A 1 -31.08 41.91 -11.02
N HIS A 2 -30.25 41.62 -10.01
CA HIS A 2 -28.84 41.26 -10.21
C HIS A 2 -28.73 39.76 -10.54
N ILE A 3 -28.16 39.45 -11.70
CA ILE A 3 -27.86 38.09 -12.13
C ILE A 3 -26.61 37.65 -11.37
N ILE A 4 -26.77 36.75 -10.41
CA ILE A 4 -25.66 36.15 -9.66
C ILE A 4 -24.96 35.19 -10.62
N ALA A 5 -23.73 35.55 -11.03
CA ALA A 5 -22.84 34.67 -11.75
C ALA A 5 -22.49 33.47 -10.86
N THR A 6 -23.09 32.31 -11.14
CA THR A 6 -22.71 31.03 -10.54
C THR A 6 -21.26 30.73 -10.89
N LEU A 7 -20.39 30.82 -9.89
CA LEU A 7 -19.02 30.30 -9.94
C LEU A 7 -19.08 28.82 -10.34
N LEU A 8 -18.58 28.51 -11.55
CA LEU A 8 -18.15 27.16 -11.89
C LEU A 8 -16.92 26.86 -11.04
N ALA A 9 -17.14 26.33 -9.84
CA ALA A 9 -16.09 25.66 -9.10
C ALA A 9 -15.72 24.42 -9.91
N GLY A 10 -14.64 24.55 -10.71
CA GLY A 10 -14.01 23.43 -11.39
C GLY A 10 -13.69 22.36 -10.36
N MET A 11 -14.42 21.26 -10.43
CA MET A 11 -14.19 20.09 -9.60
C MET A 11 -12.93 19.43 -10.15
N ALA A 12 -11.76 19.86 -9.68
CA ALA A 12 -10.55 19.08 -9.84
C ALA A 12 -10.72 17.83 -8.96
N SER A 13 -11.40 16.82 -9.50
CA SER A 13 -11.31 15.46 -9.00
C SER A 13 -9.88 14.99 -9.20
N LEU A 14 -9.01 15.24 -8.22
CA LEU A 14 -7.74 14.52 -8.10
C LEU A 14 -8.04 13.13 -7.54
N THR A 15 -8.76 12.35 -8.34
CA THR A 15 -8.77 10.90 -8.27
C THR A 15 -7.50 10.40 -8.91
N GLU A 16 -6.43 10.33 -8.14
CA GLU A 16 -5.34 9.42 -8.43
C GLU A 16 -4.84 8.89 -7.09
N ALA A 17 -5.54 7.88 -6.59
CA ALA A 17 -4.84 6.86 -5.82
C ALA A 17 -3.76 6.35 -6.78
N ALA A 18 -2.53 6.80 -6.60
CA ALA A 18 -1.40 6.27 -7.35
C ALA A 18 -1.31 4.79 -6.97
N ASP A 19 -1.82 3.92 -7.84
CA ASP A 19 -1.52 2.50 -7.73
C ASP A 19 0.00 2.42 -7.76
N TYR A 20 0.62 2.05 -6.64
CA TYR A 20 2.07 1.95 -6.52
C TYR A 20 2.65 1.09 -7.67
N ILE A 21 1.90 0.08 -8.11
CA ILE A 21 2.23 -0.80 -9.25
C ILE A 21 2.07 -0.16 -10.63
N LYS A 22 1.34 0.96 -10.79
CA LYS A 22 1.30 1.71 -12.07
C LYS A 22 2.59 2.45 -12.35
N THR A 23 3.23 2.97 -11.30
CA THR A 23 4.47 3.77 -11.43
C THR A 23 5.73 2.96 -11.12
N CYS A 24 5.57 1.80 -10.48
CA CYS A 24 6.66 0.95 -10.03
C CYS A 24 6.66 -0.42 -10.71
N LYS A 25 7.85 -0.96 -10.94
CA LYS A 25 8.10 -2.28 -11.53
C LYS A 25 9.02 -3.08 -10.61
N GLU A 26 9.11 -4.39 -10.88
CA GLU A 26 10.02 -5.30 -10.17
C GLU A 26 9.80 -5.31 -8.65
N LEU A 27 8.57 -5.56 -8.22
CA LEU A 27 8.24 -5.66 -6.81
C LEU A 27 8.96 -6.88 -6.19
N HIS A 28 9.65 -6.63 -5.08
CA HIS A 28 10.34 -7.65 -4.31
C HIS A 28 10.02 -7.49 -2.83
N LEU A 29 9.75 -8.62 -2.17
CA LEU A 29 9.57 -8.66 -0.72
C LEU A 29 10.89 -9.05 -0.07
N THR A 30 11.47 -8.14 0.70
CA THR A 30 12.71 -8.38 1.43
C THR A 30 12.38 -9.02 2.77
N THR A 31 12.52 -10.35 2.86
CA THR A 31 12.16 -11.16 4.04
C THR A 31 13.34 -11.48 4.96
N TYR A 32 14.56 -11.12 4.58
CA TYR A 32 15.79 -11.51 5.29
C TYR A 32 16.21 -10.54 6.40
N GLU A 33 15.61 -9.35 6.43
CA GLU A 33 15.86 -8.32 7.43
C GLU A 33 14.53 -7.86 8.01
N ALA A 34 14.49 -7.63 9.33
CA ALA A 34 13.36 -6.96 9.97
C ALA A 34 13.64 -5.45 10.01
N PRO A 35 12.68 -4.57 9.64
CA PRO A 35 11.31 -4.90 9.23
C PRO A 35 11.21 -5.42 7.79
N LEU A 36 10.15 -6.17 7.51
CA LEU A 36 9.72 -6.62 6.19
C LEU A 36 9.46 -5.42 5.30
N ARG A 37 10.22 -5.32 4.21
CA ARG A 37 10.11 -4.22 3.25
C ARG A 37 9.65 -4.69 1.89
N LEU A 38 8.81 -3.89 1.25
CA LEU A 38 8.51 -4.00 -0.17
C LEU A 38 9.43 -3.05 -0.93
N SER A 39 10.34 -3.62 -1.73
CA SER A 39 11.24 -2.86 -2.60
C SER A 39 10.68 -2.87 -4.02
N ALA A 40 10.77 -1.73 -4.72
CA ALA A 40 10.36 -1.61 -6.11
C ALA A 40 11.14 -0.52 -6.85
N LEU A 41 11.24 -0.63 -8.17
CA LEU A 41 11.79 0.40 -9.04
C LEU A 41 10.66 1.32 -9.52
N CYS A 42 10.63 2.56 -9.04
CA CYS A 42 9.59 3.53 -9.36
C CYS A 42 10.13 4.67 -10.21
N TYR A 43 9.30 5.20 -11.13
CA TYR A 43 9.64 6.45 -11.82
C TYR A 43 9.47 7.64 -10.88
N ASP A 44 10.49 8.49 -10.81
CA ASP A 44 10.40 9.79 -10.13
C ASP A 44 9.76 10.87 -11.03
N ASN A 45 9.70 12.11 -10.54
CA ASN A 45 9.16 13.25 -11.29
C ASN A 45 9.95 13.60 -12.56
N LEU A 46 11.19 13.12 -12.68
CA LEU A 46 12.07 13.29 -13.84
C LEU A 46 12.04 12.07 -14.77
N ARG A 47 11.19 11.07 -14.47
CA ARG A 47 11.08 9.78 -15.18
C ARG A 47 12.34 8.93 -15.10
N TRP A 48 13.10 9.07 -14.03
CA TRP A 48 14.21 8.17 -13.72
C TRP A 48 13.71 7.02 -12.85
N LEU A 49 14.20 5.81 -13.11
CA LEU A 49 13.91 4.66 -12.26
C LEU A 49 14.77 4.76 -11.00
N MET A 50 14.10 4.82 -9.86
CA MET A 50 14.72 4.89 -8.55
C MET A 50 14.27 3.69 -7.72
N CYS A 51 15.20 3.11 -6.96
CA CYS A 51 14.84 2.12 -5.96
C CYS A 51 14.09 2.81 -4.82
N THR A 52 12.94 2.27 -4.45
CA THR A 52 12.16 2.72 -3.31
C THR A 52 11.85 1.53 -2.42
N GLU A 53 11.75 1.80 -1.12
CA GLU A 53 11.36 0.80 -0.12
C GLU A 53 10.15 1.31 0.64
N LEU A 54 9.20 0.41 0.91
CA LEU A 54 8.08 0.63 1.80
C LEU A 54 8.20 -0.33 2.98
N ASP A 55 8.30 0.23 4.18
CA ASP A 55 8.17 -0.54 5.41
C ASP A 55 6.70 -0.99 5.57
N LEU A 56 6.47 -2.30 5.45
CA LEU A 56 5.12 -2.86 5.51
C LEU A 56 4.59 -2.89 6.94
N ASN A 57 5.46 -2.89 7.94
CA ASN A 57 5.07 -2.84 9.34
C ASN A 57 4.35 -1.53 9.68
N MET A 58 4.66 -0.46 8.94
CA MET A 58 3.99 0.83 9.03
C MET A 58 2.63 0.87 8.32
N CYS A 59 2.25 -0.17 7.58
CA CYS A 59 1.08 -0.17 6.71
C CYS A 59 0.05 -1.25 7.02
N TYR A 60 0.41 -2.28 7.79
CA TYR A 60 -0.46 -3.41 8.08
C TYR A 60 -0.48 -3.78 9.56
N VAL A 61 -1.62 -4.31 10.01
CA VAL A 61 -1.85 -4.85 11.35
C VAL A 61 -2.37 -6.28 11.25
N ASN A 62 -2.07 -7.09 12.27
CA ASN A 62 -2.80 -8.32 12.51
C ASN A 62 -4.05 -8.01 13.35
N HIS A 63 -5.23 -8.15 12.75
CA HIS A 63 -6.49 -7.94 13.45
C HIS A 63 -7.31 -9.24 13.44
N ASN A 64 -7.33 -9.92 14.59
CA ASN A 64 -7.99 -11.22 14.77
C ASN A 64 -7.50 -12.29 13.78
N HIS A 65 -6.18 -12.46 13.68
CA HIS A 65 -5.50 -13.40 12.76
C HIS A 65 -5.66 -13.07 11.28
N ILE A 66 -6.19 -11.89 10.95
CA ILE A 66 -6.38 -11.42 9.59
C ILE A 66 -5.47 -10.21 9.36
N LEU A 67 -4.66 -10.27 8.32
CA LEU A 67 -3.80 -9.18 7.91
C LEU A 67 -4.65 -8.08 7.26
N ARG A 68 -4.58 -6.86 7.83
CA ARG A 68 -5.39 -5.73 7.36
C ARG A 68 -4.54 -4.48 7.17
N PRO A 69 -4.88 -3.61 6.19
CA PRO A 69 -4.25 -2.31 6.08
C PRO A 69 -4.57 -1.45 7.31
N LEU A 70 -3.55 -0.95 7.98
CA LEU A 70 -3.66 0.03 9.07
C LEU A 70 -2.32 0.77 9.20
N LEU A 71 -2.36 2.11 9.21
CA LEU A 71 -1.17 2.92 9.44
C LEU A 71 -0.57 2.64 10.81
N ASN A 72 0.75 2.49 10.86
CA ASN A 72 1.50 2.10 12.06
C ASN A 72 0.97 0.80 12.70
N GLY A 73 0.51 -0.14 11.88
CA GLY A 73 -0.22 -1.32 12.34
C GLY A 73 0.63 -2.37 13.06
N GLY A 74 1.93 -2.46 12.77
CA GLY A 74 2.84 -3.32 13.54
C GLY A 74 2.61 -4.83 13.37
N PHE A 75 2.13 -5.30 12.21
CA PHE A 75 1.72 -6.70 12.02
C PHE A 75 2.83 -7.74 12.32
N GLU A 76 4.10 -7.39 12.09
CA GLU A 76 5.24 -8.32 12.29
C GLU A 76 5.38 -8.84 13.72
N ALA A 77 4.83 -8.12 14.69
CA ALA A 77 4.81 -8.58 16.08
C ALA A 77 4.03 -9.90 16.27
N SER A 78 3.20 -10.29 15.30
CA SER A 78 2.30 -11.44 15.41
C SER A 78 2.04 -12.18 14.10
N CYS A 79 2.72 -11.80 13.01
CA CYS A 79 2.66 -12.50 11.73
C CYS A 79 4.06 -12.89 11.27
N HIS A 80 4.19 -14.06 10.66
CA HIS A 80 5.45 -14.62 10.18
C HIS A 80 5.27 -15.33 8.82
N ASP A 81 6.38 -15.82 8.27
CA ASP A 81 6.44 -16.57 7.01
C ASP A 81 5.79 -15.88 5.81
N CYS A 82 5.88 -14.55 5.78
CA CYS A 82 5.28 -13.73 4.74
C CYS A 82 5.92 -13.97 3.36
N LYS A 83 5.08 -14.03 2.32
CA LYS A 83 5.47 -14.19 0.93
C LYS A 83 4.67 -13.25 0.04
N LEU A 84 5.30 -12.76 -1.01
CA LEU A 84 4.66 -11.95 -2.05
C LEU A 84 4.51 -12.78 -3.32
N THR A 85 3.28 -12.90 -3.82
CA THR A 85 2.98 -13.47 -5.14
C THR A 85 2.31 -12.41 -5.99
N GLY A 86 3.06 -11.83 -6.93
CA GLY A 86 2.60 -10.67 -7.69
C GLY A 86 2.40 -9.46 -6.77
N THR A 87 1.15 -9.08 -6.52
CA THR A 87 0.77 -7.95 -5.64
C THR A 87 0.07 -8.42 -4.37
N VAL A 88 -0.01 -9.73 -4.15
CA VAL A 88 -0.67 -10.31 -2.99
C VAL A 88 0.40 -10.73 -1.99
N MET A 89 0.37 -10.12 -0.82
CA MET A 89 1.17 -10.56 0.32
C MET A 89 0.34 -11.52 1.16
N GLY A 90 0.85 -12.72 1.36
CA GLY A 90 0.30 -13.68 2.30
C GLY A 90 1.25 -13.90 3.48
N CYS A 91 0.70 -14.06 4.67
CA CYS A 91 1.43 -14.32 5.92
C CYS A 91 0.65 -15.32 6.78
N ASP A 92 1.33 -15.98 7.72
CA ASP A 92 0.66 -16.65 8.83
C ASP A 92 0.59 -15.70 10.03
N CYS A 93 -0.62 -15.45 10.53
CA CYS A 93 -0.89 -14.52 11.63
C CYS A 93 -1.47 -15.23 12.88
N GLY A 94 -1.18 -16.53 13.02
CA GLY A 94 -1.53 -17.36 14.18
C GLY A 94 -2.90 -18.06 14.07
N GLY A 95 -3.73 -17.68 13.10
CA GLY A 95 -5.00 -18.35 12.78
C GLY A 95 -4.98 -19.09 11.44
N GLY A 96 -3.80 -19.23 10.83
CA GLY A 96 -3.59 -19.73 9.49
C GLY A 96 -3.16 -18.64 8.50
N TRP A 97 -3.04 -19.05 7.23
CA TRP A 97 -2.63 -18.19 6.13
C TRP A 97 -3.68 -17.12 5.83
N THR A 98 -3.26 -15.85 5.81
CA THR A 98 -4.08 -14.69 5.46
C THR A 98 -3.40 -13.89 4.35
N GLU A 99 -4.18 -13.32 3.45
CA GLU A 99 -3.68 -12.59 2.28
C GLU A 99 -4.23 -11.17 2.24
N VAL A 100 -3.40 -10.24 1.76
CA VAL A 100 -3.78 -8.85 1.50
C VAL A 100 -3.19 -8.41 0.17
N ASP A 101 -3.98 -7.68 -0.60
CA ASP A 101 -3.52 -7.02 -1.81
C ASP A 101 -2.70 -5.78 -1.42
N THR A 102 -1.43 -5.75 -1.81
CA THR A 102 -0.51 -4.64 -1.55
C THR A 102 -0.65 -3.51 -2.56
N THR A 103 -1.59 -3.61 -3.51
CA THR A 103 -2.14 -2.42 -4.17
C THR A 103 -2.89 -1.64 -3.08
N LEU A 104 -2.18 -0.73 -2.40
CA LEU A 104 -2.77 0.17 -1.42
C LEU A 104 -3.82 1.06 -2.11
N LYS A 105 -5.05 0.54 -2.23
CA LYS A 105 -6.19 1.27 -2.80
C LYS A 105 -6.69 2.24 -1.74
N LYS A 106 -6.81 3.52 -2.11
CA LYS A 106 -7.44 4.52 -1.24
C LYS A 106 -8.90 4.12 -1.02
N GLY A 107 -9.29 3.87 0.24
CA GLY A 107 -10.70 3.63 0.60
C GLY A 107 -10.99 2.37 1.41
N PHE A 108 -10.01 1.77 2.11
CA PHE A 108 -10.34 0.92 3.25
C PHE A 108 -11.06 1.79 4.29
N LYS A 109 -12.39 1.78 4.25
CA LYS A 109 -13.23 2.34 5.29
C LYS A 109 -13.13 1.39 6.48
N GLU A 110 -12.78 1.96 7.63
CA GLU A 110 -12.95 1.35 8.95
C GLU A 110 -14.38 0.84 9.14
#